data_AF-A0A7U6KL49-F1
#
_entry.id   AF-A0A7U6KL49-F1
#
_cell.length_a   1.000
_cell.length_b   1.000
_cell.length_c   1.000
_cell.angle_alpha   90.00
_cell.angle_beta   90.00
_cell.angle_gamma   90.00
#
_symmetry.space_group_name_H-M   'P 1'
#
loop_
_entity.id
_entity.type
_entity.pdbx_description
1 polymer ?
#
loop_
_entity_poly.entity_id
_entity_poly.type
_entity_poly.pdbx_seq_one_letter_code
_entity_poly.pdbx_strand_id
1 'polypeptide(L)'
;MGLTPLEGLMMGTRSGDVDPSLHMHLKRQLGMSLEETDKMLNNDSGLLGISGLSNDLRTIEQAASEGHEDAKLAIEMFCYRAGKYLASLSCALPEFTGIVFTGGIGENSDITRTKILAVMRHFGIKIDADKNASLVRGKEGSFHADDSSIELWVVPTDEECRIAQETRQALNLI
;
A
#
# COMPACT_ATOMS: atom_id res chain seq x y z
N MET A 1 -4.89 -2.12 -9.20
CA MET A 1 -5.46 -1.03 -10.01
C MET A 1 -6.22 -1.67 -11.16
N GLY A 2 -7.30 -1.06 -11.63
CA GLY A 2 -8.03 -1.56 -12.80
C GLY A 2 -7.98 -0.56 -13.95
N LEU A 3 -9.14 -0.13 -14.46
CA LEU A 3 -9.18 0.73 -15.65
C LEU A 3 -8.46 2.07 -15.46
N THR A 4 -8.58 2.65 -14.26
CA THR A 4 -7.87 3.87 -13.88
C THR A 4 -7.01 3.63 -12.63
N PRO A 5 -6.08 4.55 -12.32
CA PRO A 5 -5.29 4.47 -11.11
C PRO A 5 -6.06 4.62 -9.78
N LEU A 6 -7.36 4.89 -9.83
CA LEU A 6 -8.18 5.14 -8.63
C LEU A 6 -8.63 3.85 -7.94
N GLU A 7 -8.85 2.78 -8.71
CA GLU A 7 -9.31 1.50 -8.16
C GLU A 7 -8.22 0.80 -7.34
N GLY A 8 -8.62 0.18 -6.24
CA GLY A 8 -7.77 -0.64 -5.41
C GLY A 8 -7.53 -0.07 -4.02
N LEU A 9 -6.24 -0.01 -3.68
CA LEU A 9 -5.77 0.47 -2.39
C LEU A 9 -6.13 1.93 -2.16
N MET A 10 -6.41 2.26 -0.91
CA MET A 10 -6.34 3.64 -0.44
C MET A 10 -4.89 4.12 -0.60
N MET A 11 -4.67 5.31 -1.16
CA MET A 11 -3.33 5.86 -1.41
C MET A 11 -3.14 7.19 -0.67
N GLY A 12 -2.10 7.96 -1.01
CA GLY A 12 -1.84 9.29 -0.44
C GLY A 12 -3.03 10.24 -0.55
N THR A 13 -3.55 10.43 -1.76
CA THR A 13 -4.69 11.33 -2.05
C THR A 13 -5.88 10.64 -2.70
N ARG A 14 -5.68 9.39 -3.17
CA ARG A 14 -6.71 8.62 -3.88
C ARG A 14 -7.50 7.76 -2.91
N SER A 15 -8.81 7.67 -3.12
CA SER A 15 -9.73 6.92 -2.26
C SER A 15 -9.46 5.41 -2.23
N GLY A 16 -9.00 4.84 -3.34
CA GLY A 16 -9.15 3.41 -3.57
C GLY A 16 -10.63 3.03 -3.77
N ASP A 17 -10.97 1.78 -3.51
CA ASP A 17 -12.33 1.29 -3.72
C ASP A 17 -13.37 1.99 -2.83
N VAL A 18 -14.44 2.43 -3.49
CA VAL A 18 -15.64 3.02 -2.91
C VAL A 18 -16.88 2.35 -3.48
N ASP A 19 -18.02 2.54 -2.81
CA ASP A 19 -19.32 2.05 -3.30
C ASP A 19 -19.62 2.64 -4.69
N PRO A 20 -19.97 1.82 -5.70
CA PRO A 20 -20.38 2.32 -7.02
C PRO A 20 -21.50 3.36 -6.95
N SER A 21 -22.38 3.32 -5.96
CA SER A 21 -23.50 4.27 -5.79
C SER A 21 -23.09 5.62 -5.17
N LEU A 22 -21.83 5.79 -4.77
CA LEU A 22 -21.33 6.98 -4.07
C LEU A 22 -21.61 8.28 -4.84
N HIS A 23 -21.33 8.30 -6.14
CA HIS A 23 -21.51 9.50 -6.97
C HIS A 23 -22.97 10.00 -6.96
N MET A 24 -23.93 9.08 -7.06
CA MET A 24 -25.36 9.43 -6.98
C MET A 24 -25.75 9.89 -5.58
N HIS A 25 -25.19 9.28 -4.54
CA HIS A 25 -25.43 9.68 -3.16
C HIS A 25 -24.95 11.12 -2.92
N LEU A 26 -23.69 11.43 -3.27
CA LEU A 26 -23.11 12.76 -3.11
C LEU A 26 -23.85 13.81 -3.93
N LYS A 27 -24.26 13.48 -5.16
CA LYS A 27 -25.09 14.39 -5.97
C LYS A 27 -26.40 14.75 -5.27
N ARG A 28 -27.09 13.76 -4.69
CA ARG A 28 -28.40 13.95 -4.05
C ARG A 28 -28.30 14.69 -2.73
N GLN A 29 -27.28 14.41 -1.93
CA GLN A 29 -27.15 14.97 -0.59
C GLN A 29 -26.42 16.33 -0.58
N LEU A 30 -25.40 16.48 -1.41
CA LEU A 30 -24.49 17.63 -1.38
C LEU A 30 -24.52 18.46 -2.67
N GLY A 31 -25.26 18.02 -3.69
CA GLY A 31 -25.34 18.72 -4.98
C GLY A 31 -24.11 18.57 -5.88
N MET A 32 -23.07 17.85 -5.42
CA MET A 32 -21.76 17.74 -6.08
C MET A 32 -21.87 17.27 -7.54
N SER A 33 -21.12 17.88 -8.44
CA SER A 33 -20.99 17.40 -9.83
C SER A 33 -20.13 16.13 -9.90
N LEU A 34 -20.13 15.49 -11.09
CA LEU A 34 -19.27 14.33 -11.33
C LEU A 34 -17.79 14.74 -11.27
N GLU A 35 -17.45 15.91 -11.79
CA GLU A 35 -16.10 16.48 -11.78
C GLU A 35 -15.63 16.80 -10.36
N GLU A 36 -16.52 17.37 -9.52
CA GLU A 36 -16.21 17.62 -8.10
C GLU A 36 -15.98 16.32 -7.34
N THR A 37 -16.80 15.31 -7.60
CA THR A 37 -16.65 13.98 -7.00
C THR A 37 -15.36 13.31 -7.46
N ASP A 38 -15.06 13.33 -8.75
CA ASP A 38 -13.82 12.77 -9.30
C ASP A 38 -12.58 13.47 -8.73
N LYS A 39 -12.61 14.80 -8.64
CA LYS A 39 -11.52 15.57 -8.02
C LYS A 39 -11.31 15.15 -6.57
N MET A 40 -12.39 15.07 -5.79
CA MET A 40 -12.34 14.65 -4.38
C MET A 40 -11.72 13.25 -4.24
N LEU A 41 -12.17 12.29 -5.06
CA LEU A 41 -11.69 10.90 -5.01
C LEU A 41 -10.22 10.77 -5.42
N ASN A 42 -9.71 11.61 -6.32
CA ASN A 42 -8.33 11.56 -6.78
C ASN A 42 -7.34 12.37 -5.93
N ASN A 43 -7.77 13.50 -5.36
CA ASN A 43 -6.87 14.50 -4.81
C ASN A 43 -7.10 14.81 -3.33
N ASP A 44 -8.33 14.63 -2.83
CA ASP A 44 -8.73 15.09 -1.49
C ASP A 44 -9.11 13.91 -0.57
N SER A 45 -8.81 12.67 -0.98
CA SER A 45 -9.17 11.43 -0.29
C SER A 45 -7.93 10.72 0.26
N GLY A 46 -8.06 9.42 0.54
CA GLY A 46 -6.93 8.59 0.92
C GLY A 46 -6.40 8.92 2.31
N LEU A 47 -5.08 8.77 2.48
CA LEU A 47 -4.36 9.15 3.69
C LEU A 47 -4.60 10.62 4.05
N LEU A 48 -4.59 11.52 3.06
CA LEU A 48 -4.86 12.95 3.25
C LEU A 48 -6.29 13.18 3.78
N GLY A 49 -7.29 12.62 3.11
CA GLY A 49 -8.69 12.84 3.45
C GLY A 49 -9.07 12.29 4.83
N ILE A 50 -8.52 11.14 5.22
CA ILE A 50 -8.79 10.54 6.55
C ILE A 50 -7.99 11.24 7.64
N SER A 51 -6.69 11.48 7.44
CA SER A 51 -5.86 12.11 8.47
C SER A 51 -6.15 13.59 8.67
N GLY A 52 -6.62 14.28 7.62
CA GLY A 52 -6.73 15.75 7.60
C GLY A 52 -5.39 16.47 7.63
N LEU A 53 -4.26 15.77 7.44
CA LEU A 53 -2.92 16.30 7.65
C LEU A 53 -2.05 16.29 6.40
N SER A 54 -1.79 15.11 5.84
CA SER A 54 -0.80 14.91 4.78
C SER A 54 -1.12 13.67 3.95
N ASN A 55 -0.60 13.63 2.73
CA ASN A 55 -0.55 12.43 1.90
C ASN A 55 0.77 11.64 2.07
N ASP A 56 1.75 12.17 2.82
CA ASP A 56 3.03 11.48 3.11
C ASP A 56 2.91 10.64 4.38
N LEU A 57 3.06 9.32 4.22
CA LEU A 57 2.93 8.37 5.32
C LEU A 57 3.91 8.63 6.46
N ARG A 58 5.12 9.15 6.20
CA ARG A 58 6.11 9.44 7.25
C ARG A 58 5.60 10.53 8.22
N THR A 59 4.97 11.56 7.66
CA THR A 59 4.34 12.64 8.43
C THR A 59 3.19 12.10 9.27
N ILE A 60 2.39 11.20 8.69
CA ILE A 60 1.24 10.58 9.37
C ILE A 60 1.70 9.63 10.49
N GLU A 61 2.75 8.83 10.26
CA GLU A 61 3.34 7.95 11.28
C GLU A 61 3.88 8.75 12.46
N GLN A 62 4.57 9.87 12.20
CA GLN A 62 5.02 10.77 13.25
C GLN A 62 3.84 11.31 14.06
N ALA A 63 2.83 11.89 13.41
CA ALA A 63 1.65 12.42 14.08
C ALA A 63 0.89 11.35 14.87
N ALA A 64 0.77 10.14 14.32
CA ALA A 64 0.14 9.00 15.00
C ALA A 64 0.92 8.62 16.28
N SER A 65 2.25 8.64 16.24
CA SER A 65 3.11 8.37 17.40
C SER A 65 2.97 9.44 18.50
N GLU A 66 2.64 10.67 18.11
CA GLU A 66 2.38 11.81 19.00
C GLU A 66 0.93 11.85 19.53
N GLY A 67 0.10 10.88 19.14
CA GLY A 67 -1.27 10.75 19.64
C GLY A 67 -2.37 11.31 18.74
N HIS A 68 -2.07 11.67 17.49
CA HIS A 68 -3.09 12.14 16.55
C HIS A 68 -4.01 10.99 16.09
N GLU A 69 -5.26 10.99 16.55
CA GLU A 69 -6.20 9.87 16.35
C GLU A 69 -6.53 9.61 14.88
N ASP A 70 -6.81 10.66 14.09
CA ASP A 70 -7.14 10.48 12.67
C ASP A 70 -5.93 10.01 11.84
N ALA A 71 -4.70 10.28 12.31
CA ALA A 71 -3.49 9.78 11.66
C ALA A 71 -3.32 8.28 11.92
N LYS A 72 -3.60 7.83 13.15
CA LYS A 72 -3.67 6.40 13.49
C LYS A 72 -4.72 5.70 12.65
N LEU A 73 -5.93 6.28 12.57
CA LEU A 73 -7.03 5.74 11.77
C LEU A 73 -6.66 5.62 10.29
N ALA A 74 -6.02 6.64 9.71
CA ALA A 74 -5.56 6.61 8.32
C ALA A 74 -4.58 5.45 8.07
N ILE A 75 -3.60 5.24 8.96
CA ILE A 75 -2.64 4.13 8.87
C ILE A 75 -3.36 2.78 9.00
N GLU A 76 -4.28 2.64 9.96
CA GLU A 76 -5.02 1.41 10.18
C GLU A 76 -5.89 1.04 8.98
N MET A 77 -6.61 2.01 8.41
CA MET A 77 -7.40 1.82 7.19
C MET A 77 -6.53 1.45 5.98
N PHE A 78 -5.38 2.10 5.83
CA PHE A 78 -4.41 1.79 4.78
C PHE A 78 -3.92 0.34 4.90
N CYS A 79 -3.42 -0.03 6.08
CA CYS A 79 -2.86 -1.35 6.32
C CYS A 79 -3.92 -2.45 6.19
N TYR A 80 -5.13 -2.21 6.70
CA TYR A 80 -6.26 -3.13 6.55
C TYR A 80 -6.60 -3.37 5.08
N ARG A 81 -6.73 -2.31 4.28
CA ARG A 81 -7.03 -2.45 2.84
C ARG A 81 -5.91 -3.18 2.11
N ALA A 82 -4.66 -2.86 2.39
CA ALA A 82 -3.51 -3.55 1.79
C ALA A 82 -3.47 -5.05 2.14
N GLY A 83 -3.62 -5.40 3.42
CA GLY A 83 -3.65 -6.80 3.85
C GLY A 83 -4.84 -7.57 3.28
N LYS A 84 -6.03 -6.95 3.23
CA LYS A 84 -7.23 -7.52 2.58
C LYS A 84 -6.97 -7.79 1.09
N TYR A 85 -6.32 -6.85 0.40
CA TYR A 85 -6.00 -7.00 -1.02
C TYR A 85 -5.04 -8.17 -1.26
N LEU A 86 -3.96 -8.26 -0.50
CA LEU A 86 -3.03 -9.38 -0.59
C LEU A 86 -3.73 -10.73 -0.36
N ALA A 87 -4.57 -10.83 0.68
CA ALA A 87 -5.37 -12.03 0.94
C ALA A 87 -6.37 -12.36 -0.17
N SER A 88 -6.96 -11.35 -0.84
CA SER A 88 -7.84 -11.59 -1.98
C SER A 88 -7.09 -12.07 -3.22
N LEU A 89 -5.89 -11.51 -3.48
CA LEU A 89 -5.06 -11.88 -4.62
C LEU A 89 -4.47 -13.28 -4.47
N SER A 90 -4.23 -13.74 -3.23
CA SER A 90 -3.75 -15.10 -3.00
C SER A 90 -4.73 -16.18 -3.48
N CYS A 91 -6.04 -15.88 -3.56
CA CYS A 91 -7.04 -16.82 -4.09
C CYS A 91 -6.85 -17.16 -5.57
N ALA A 92 -6.13 -16.32 -6.32
CA ALA A 92 -5.83 -16.56 -7.73
C ALA A 92 -4.58 -17.43 -7.94
N LEU A 93 -3.81 -17.71 -6.89
CA LEU A 93 -2.55 -18.44 -6.96
C LEU A 93 -2.77 -19.93 -6.64
N PRO A 94 -2.09 -20.85 -7.37
CA PRO A 94 -2.11 -22.27 -7.01
C PRO A 94 -1.42 -22.54 -5.67
N GLU A 95 -0.41 -21.74 -5.34
CA GLU A 95 0.32 -21.77 -4.08
C GLU A 95 0.72 -20.35 -3.69
N PHE A 96 0.64 -20.04 -2.40
CA PHE A 96 1.02 -18.73 -1.85
C PHE A 96 2.33 -18.86 -1.08
N THR A 97 3.46 -18.61 -1.76
CA THR A 97 4.81 -18.89 -1.24
C THR A 97 5.47 -17.68 -0.59
N GLY A 98 5.06 -16.45 -0.91
CA GLY A 98 5.66 -15.28 -0.29
C GLY A 98 5.04 -13.94 -0.68
N ILE A 99 5.48 -12.90 0.01
CA ILE A 99 5.08 -11.50 -0.18
C ILE A 99 6.34 -10.65 -0.34
N VAL A 100 6.33 -9.80 -1.36
CA VAL A 100 7.38 -8.80 -1.60
C VAL A 100 6.84 -7.40 -1.33
N PHE A 101 7.55 -6.63 -0.51
CA PHE A 101 7.32 -5.22 -0.30
C PHE A 101 8.34 -4.41 -1.12
N THR A 102 7.81 -3.41 -1.83
CA THR A 102 8.59 -2.50 -2.68
C THR A 102 7.93 -1.11 -2.71
N GLY A 103 8.56 -0.15 -3.38
CA GLY A 103 8.11 1.24 -3.46
C GLY A 103 8.34 2.01 -2.17
N GLY A 104 8.12 3.33 -2.22
CA GLY A 104 8.52 4.25 -1.14
C GLY A 104 8.05 3.83 0.26
N ILE A 105 6.79 3.41 0.41
CA ILE A 105 6.24 2.94 1.70
C ILE A 105 6.75 1.52 2.03
N GLY A 106 6.62 0.58 1.10
CA GLY A 106 6.93 -0.82 1.34
C GLY A 106 8.41 -1.06 1.67
N GLU A 107 9.31 -0.25 1.11
CA GLU A 107 10.74 -0.34 1.36
C GLU A 107 11.16 0.31 2.67
N ASN A 108 10.48 1.36 3.12
CA ASN A 108 10.99 2.24 4.18
C ASN A 108 10.19 2.23 5.49
N SER A 109 8.99 1.66 5.53
CA SER A 109 8.19 1.57 6.77
C SER A 109 8.04 0.12 7.23
N ASP A 110 8.89 -0.28 8.18
CA ASP A 110 8.82 -1.57 8.87
C ASP A 110 7.53 -1.72 9.69
N ILE A 111 7.04 -0.61 10.28
CA ILE A 111 5.77 -0.55 11.02
C ILE A 111 4.60 -0.87 10.08
N THR A 112 4.58 -0.26 8.90
CA THR A 112 3.51 -0.49 7.91
C THR A 112 3.54 -1.92 7.39
N ARG A 113 4.72 -2.47 7.05
CA ARG A 113 4.83 -3.90 6.69
C ARG A 113 4.25 -4.81 7.78
N THR A 114 4.61 -4.56 9.03
CA THR A 114 4.11 -5.33 10.19
C THR A 114 2.59 -5.25 10.31
N LYS A 115 2.01 -4.05 10.22
CA LYS A 115 0.56 -3.83 10.33
C LYS A 115 -0.22 -4.46 9.18
N ILE A 116 0.30 -4.41 7.95
CA ILE A 116 -0.29 -5.09 6.78
C ILE A 116 -0.34 -6.59 7.02
N LEU A 117 0.78 -7.19 7.41
CA LEU A 117 0.89 -8.64 7.62
C LEU A 117 0.04 -9.13 8.79
N ALA A 118 -0.20 -8.29 9.81
CA ALA A 118 -1.07 -8.62 10.94
C ALA A 118 -2.53 -8.89 10.53
N VAL A 119 -3.01 -8.28 9.43
CA VAL A 119 -4.34 -8.55 8.85
C VAL A 119 -4.43 -9.99 8.32
N MET A 120 -3.30 -10.52 7.84
CA MET A 120 -3.17 -11.85 7.23
C MET A 120 -2.65 -12.92 8.21
N ARG A 121 -2.76 -12.69 9.52
CA ARG A 121 -2.19 -13.59 10.57
C ARG A 121 -2.56 -15.08 10.46
N HIS A 122 -3.66 -15.41 9.77
CA HIS A 122 -4.13 -16.78 9.57
C HIS A 122 -3.39 -17.54 8.45
N PHE A 123 -2.51 -16.85 7.70
CA PHE A 123 -1.64 -17.45 6.67
C PHE A 123 -0.33 -18.04 7.23
N GLY A 124 -0.19 -18.16 8.56
CA GLY A 124 1.02 -18.70 9.19
C GLY A 124 2.24 -17.78 9.07
N ILE A 125 2.01 -16.49 8.84
CA ILE A 125 3.07 -15.47 8.67
C ILE A 125 3.76 -15.22 10.00
N LYS A 126 5.09 -15.30 10.03
CA LYS A 126 5.91 -14.92 11.18
C LYS A 126 7.05 -14.02 10.73
N ILE A 127 7.20 -12.91 11.45
CA ILE A 127 8.11 -11.82 11.13
C ILE A 127 9.32 -11.91 12.08
N ASP A 128 10.52 -11.83 11.52
CA ASP A 128 11.73 -11.48 12.28
C ASP A 128 11.77 -9.95 12.39
N ALA A 129 11.45 -9.44 13.58
CA ALA A 129 11.29 -8.00 13.81
C ALA A 129 12.60 -7.23 13.62
N ASP A 130 13.73 -7.80 14.00
CA ASP A 130 15.04 -7.16 13.89
C ASP A 130 15.47 -7.08 12.42
N LYS A 131 15.28 -8.16 11.65
CA LYS A 131 15.49 -8.14 10.19
C LYS A 131 14.57 -7.11 9.55
N ASN A 132 13.28 -7.12 9.88
CA ASN A 132 12.30 -6.19 9.32
C ASN A 132 12.71 -4.73 9.57
N ALA A 133 13.07 -4.36 10.80
CA ALA A 133 13.50 -3.00 11.14
C ALA A 133 14.80 -2.59 10.43
N SER A 134 15.67 -3.56 10.11
CA SER A 134 16.94 -3.31 9.43
C SER A 134 16.81 -3.03 7.92
N LEU A 135 15.72 -3.48 7.29
CA LEU A 135 15.44 -3.39 5.86
C LEU A 135 14.72 -2.08 5.50
N VAL A 136 15.47 -0.99 5.58
CA VAL A 136 15.04 0.37 5.19
C VAL A 136 16.17 1.06 4.43
N ARG A 137 15.86 2.18 3.75
CA ARG A 137 16.85 3.01 3.03
C ARG A 137 17.59 2.24 1.92
N GLY A 138 16.83 1.53 1.09
CA GLY A 138 17.34 0.82 -0.09
C GLY A 138 18.00 -0.53 0.20
N LYS A 139 17.85 -1.06 1.43
CA LYS A 139 18.31 -2.42 1.75
C LYS A 139 17.31 -3.46 1.25
N GLU A 140 17.85 -4.50 0.62
CA GLU A 140 17.13 -5.67 0.15
C GLU A 140 17.35 -6.86 1.09
N GLY A 141 16.33 -7.69 1.29
CA GLY A 141 16.49 -8.95 2.00
C GLY A 141 15.19 -9.56 2.50
N SER A 142 15.31 -10.75 3.09
CA SER A 142 14.20 -11.45 3.71
C SER A 142 14.07 -11.12 5.20
N PHE A 143 12.85 -11.14 5.70
CA PHE A 143 12.54 -10.81 7.11
C PHE A 143 11.47 -11.73 7.73
N HIS A 144 11.24 -12.89 7.13
CA HIS A 144 10.45 -13.93 7.76
C HIS A 144 11.27 -14.65 8.84
N ALA A 145 10.59 -15.12 9.88
CA ALA A 145 11.18 -16.03 10.86
C ALA A 145 11.36 -17.43 10.23
N ASP A 146 12.28 -18.23 10.76
CA ASP A 146 12.61 -19.58 10.24
C ASP A 146 11.40 -20.54 10.25
N ASP A 147 10.41 -20.28 11.11
CA ASP A 147 9.19 -21.07 11.27
C ASP A 147 7.94 -20.40 10.66
N SER A 148 8.13 -19.40 9.78
CA SER A 148 7.09 -18.78 8.96
C SER A 148 6.63 -19.72 7.84
N SER A 149 5.33 -19.76 7.57
CA SER A 149 4.78 -20.59 6.49
C SER A 149 5.02 -20.03 5.08
N ILE A 150 5.34 -18.74 4.98
CA ILE A 150 5.64 -18.08 3.70
C ILE A 150 6.87 -17.18 3.84
N GLU A 151 7.50 -16.89 2.71
CA GLU A 151 8.60 -15.95 2.64
C GLU A 151 8.12 -14.49 2.66
N LEU A 152 8.90 -13.63 3.30
CA LEU A 152 8.69 -12.18 3.34
C LEU A 152 9.96 -11.48 2.90
N TRP A 153 9.83 -10.55 1.94
CA TRP A 153 10.95 -9.84 1.32
C TRP A 153 10.72 -8.34 1.20
N VAL A 154 11.80 -7.58 1.32
CA VAL A 154 11.89 -6.19 0.84
C VAL A 154 12.81 -6.20 -0.37
N VAL A 155 12.31 -5.73 -1.51
CA VAL A 155 13.07 -5.63 -2.77
C VAL A 155 12.90 -4.21 -3.32
N PRO A 156 13.96 -3.39 -3.34
CA PRO A 156 13.89 -2.04 -3.89
C PRO A 156 13.50 -2.05 -5.37
N THR A 157 12.54 -1.22 -5.75
CA THR A 157 12.18 -1.07 -7.17
C THR A 157 13.18 -0.14 -7.87
N ASP A 158 13.52 -0.46 -9.12
CA ASP A 158 14.34 0.36 -10.01
C ASP A 158 13.72 0.33 -11.41
N GLU A 159 12.68 1.15 -11.58
CA GLU A 159 11.91 1.25 -12.82
C GLU A 159 12.80 1.74 -13.97
N GLU A 160 13.72 2.67 -13.69
CA GLU A 160 14.66 3.22 -14.65
C GLU A 160 15.62 2.16 -15.21
N CYS A 161 16.20 1.32 -14.34
CA CYS A 161 17.06 0.22 -14.77
C CYS A 161 16.28 -0.78 -15.63
N ARG A 162 15.03 -1.09 -15.26
CA ARG A 162 14.18 -1.98 -16.06
C ARG A 162 13.93 -1.42 -17.45
N ILE A 163 13.59 -0.14 -17.56
CA ILE A 163 13.41 0.57 -18.84
C ILE A 163 14.71 0.52 -19.66
N ALA A 164 15.86 0.76 -19.04
CA ALA A 164 17.15 0.73 -19.72
C ALA A 164 17.48 -0.67 -20.27
N GLN A 165 17.23 -1.73 -19.49
CA GLN A 165 17.43 -3.12 -19.91
C GLN A 165 16.53 -3.49 -21.09
N GLU A 166 15.24 -3.17 -21.02
CA GLU A 166 14.30 -3.44 -22.11
C GLU A 166 14.65 -2.64 -23.38
N THR A 167 15.10 -1.39 -23.23
CA THR A 167 15.58 -0.57 -24.34
C THR A 167 16.80 -1.21 -25.02
N ARG A 168 17.76 -1.70 -24.23
CA ARG A 168 18.93 -2.40 -24.78
C ARG A 168 18.55 -3.68 -25.51
N GLN A 169 17.61 -4.44 -24.97
CA GLN A 169 17.09 -5.65 -25.61
C GLN A 169 16.38 -5.33 -26.93
N ALA A 170 15.53 -4.31 -26.96
CA ALA A 170 14.82 -3.88 -28.16
C ALA A 170 15.76 -3.40 -29.29
N LEU A 171 16.93 -2.86 -28.91
CA LEU A 171 17.97 -2.40 -29.83
C LEU A 171 19.01 -3.48 -30.18
N ASN A 172 18.87 -4.72 -29.68
CA ASN A 172 19.85 -5.81 -29.85
C ASN A 172 21.27 -5.43 -29.40
N LEU A 173 21.39 -4.65 -28.32
CA LEU A 173 22.67 -4.29 -27.72
C LEU A 173 23.20 -5.34 -26.72
N ILE A 174 22.52 -6.49 -26.65
CA ILE A 174 22.83 -7.70 -25.89
C ILE A 174 22.27 -8.90 -26.68
#